data_AF-A0A395YAR5-F1
#
_entry.id   AF-A0A395YAR5-F1
#
_cell.length_a   1.000
_cell.length_b   1.000
_cell.length_c   1.000
_cell.angle_alpha   90.00
_cell.angle_beta   90.00
_cell.angle_gamma   90.00
#
_symmetry.space_group_name_H-M   'P 1'
#
loop_
_entity.id
_entity.type
_entity.pdbx_description
1 polymer ?
#
loop_
_entity_poly.entity_id
_entity_poly.type
_entity_poly.pdbx_seq_one_letter_code
_entity_poly.pdbx_strand_id
1 'polypeptide(L)'
;MSPMFILGVLFRNYIPEHALHLPFFLILTGSPLLCSQMFRLYYTHKPRIHSEEYRTCAIGSSVQPASHSFGTILNTSITESADAIIRVALYMMLASIWMHMLDQIILTDSVGKTILLSTFEITTGLELLSGLAISRNIRYLIMLALTSFGGISSILQTMSMVQRSGLKMIPYIAEKLVTMTVTSLLAYLYLIIINY
;
A
#
# COMPACT_ATOMS: atom_id res chain seq x y z
N MET A 1 2.46 2.31 3.56
CA MET A 1 3.00 3.39 2.69
C MET A 1 4.37 3.83 3.19
N SER A 2 5.21 4.40 2.34
CA SER A 2 6.55 4.85 2.75
C SER A 2 6.46 6.09 3.67
N PRO A 3 7.31 6.21 4.70
CA PRO A 3 7.37 7.41 5.54
C PRO A 3 7.63 8.69 4.74
N MET A 4 8.41 8.59 3.67
CA MET A 4 8.71 9.70 2.76
C MET A 4 7.45 10.22 2.06
N PHE A 5 6.57 9.33 1.59
CA PHE A 5 5.30 9.74 0.98
C PHE A 5 4.40 10.46 1.99
N ILE A 6 4.30 9.93 3.21
CA ILE A 6 3.47 10.50 4.27
C ILE A 6 3.94 11.93 4.62
N LEU A 7 5.23 12.10 4.90
CA LEU A 7 5.78 13.40 5.31
C LEU A 7 5.86 14.37 4.14
N GLY A 8 6.36 13.91 2.99
CA GLY A 8 6.69 14.76 1.84
C GLY A 8 5.52 15.12 0.93
N VAL A 9 4.51 14.25 0.84
CA VAL A 9 3.34 14.45 -0.02
C VAL A 9 2.11 14.72 0.83
N LEU A 10 1.71 13.76 1.69
CA LEU A 10 0.45 13.87 2.42
C LEU A 10 0.41 15.09 3.35
N PHE A 11 1.37 15.20 4.28
CA PHE A 11 1.34 16.27 5.27
C PHE A 11 1.71 17.61 4.68
N ARG A 12 2.74 17.66 3.85
CA ARG A 12 3.19 18.92 3.25
C ARG A 12 2.12 19.57 2.37
N ASN A 13 1.36 18.78 1.60
CA ASN A 13 0.47 19.34 0.59
C ASN A 13 -1.01 19.37 1.01
N TYR A 14 -1.45 18.47 1.90
CA TYR A 14 -2.88 18.28 2.17
C TYR A 14 -3.29 18.48 3.63
N ILE A 15 -2.35 18.49 4.58
CA ILE A 15 -2.62 18.70 6.00
C ILE A 15 -1.83 19.91 6.51
N PRO A 16 -2.36 21.13 6.44
CA PRO A 16 -1.61 22.34 6.83
C PRO A 16 -1.32 22.41 8.34
N GLU A 17 -2.09 21.72 9.18
CA GLU A 17 -1.95 21.78 10.64
C GLU A 17 -0.78 20.92 11.14
N HIS A 18 0.34 21.57 11.44
CA HIS A 18 1.53 20.92 11.99
C HIS A 18 1.29 20.14 13.29
N ALA A 19 0.34 20.58 14.12
CA ALA A 19 -0.02 19.88 15.36
C ALA A 19 -0.57 18.45 15.10
N LEU A 20 -1.14 18.20 13.91
CA LEU A 20 -1.70 16.91 13.53
C LEU A 20 -0.67 15.97 12.87
N HIS A 21 0.50 16.47 12.48
CA HIS A 21 1.48 15.67 11.72
C HIS A 21 2.03 14.50 12.54
N LEU A 22 2.49 14.76 13.76
CA LEU A 22 3.03 13.73 14.65
C LEU A 22 2.00 12.64 15.00
N PRO A 23 0.78 12.95 15.46
CA PRO A 23 -0.22 11.93 15.78
C PRO A 23 -0.65 11.16 14.53
N PHE A 24 -0.88 11.81 13.39
CA PHE A 24 -1.24 11.11 12.15
C PHE A 24 -0.10 10.24 11.62
N PHE A 25 1.16 10.65 11.79
CA PHE A 25 2.31 9.84 11.43
C PHE A 25 2.34 8.55 12.26
N LEU A 26 2.18 8.68 13.58
CA LEU A 26 2.15 7.55 14.50
C LEU A 26 0.98 6.62 14.20
N ILE A 27 -0.19 7.14 13.84
CA ILE A 27 -1.33 6.32 13.45
C ILE A 27 -1.05 5.57 12.13
N LEU A 28 -0.56 6.27 11.09
CA LEU A 28 -0.30 5.67 9.78
C LEU A 28 0.81 4.62 9.78
N THR A 29 1.83 4.79 10.62
CA THR A 29 2.95 3.86 10.75
C THR A 29 2.71 2.80 11.82
N GLY A 30 2.06 3.16 12.93
CA GLY A 30 1.75 2.27 14.04
C GLY A 30 0.67 1.26 13.70
N SER A 31 -0.39 1.65 12.98
CA SER A 31 -1.49 0.74 12.61
C SER A 31 -1.03 -0.52 11.84
N PRO A 32 -0.23 -0.42 10.76
CA PRO A 32 0.28 -1.62 10.07
C PRO A 32 1.23 -2.45 10.95
N LEU A 33 1.99 -1.83 11.86
CA LEU A 33 2.84 -2.57 12.79
C LEU A 33 2.01 -3.37 13.80
N LEU A 34 1.00 -2.75 14.40
CA LEU A 34 0.07 -3.41 15.32
C LEU A 34 -0.67 -4.55 14.62
N CYS A 35 -1.21 -4.29 13.42
CA CYS A 35 -1.86 -5.33 12.61
C CYS A 35 -0.87 -6.46 12.31
N SER A 36 0.35 -6.16 11.87
CA SER A 36 1.37 -7.17 11.58
C SER A 36 1.71 -8.06 12.77
N GLN A 37 1.79 -7.50 13.99
CA GLN A 37 2.02 -8.30 15.20
C GLN A 37 0.82 -9.22 15.51
N MET A 38 -0.40 -8.71 15.38
CA MET A 38 -1.62 -9.50 15.57
C MET A 38 -1.72 -10.63 14.55
N PHE A 39 -1.47 -10.34 13.27
CA PHE A 39 -1.46 -11.35 12.21
C PHE A 39 -0.33 -12.36 12.39
N ARG A 40 0.86 -11.92 12.80
CA ARG A 40 1.96 -12.84 13.11
C ARG A 40 1.55 -13.81 14.21
N LEU A 41 0.94 -13.34 15.30
CA LEU A 41 0.47 -14.21 16.37
C LEU A 41 -0.61 -15.19 15.87
N TYR A 42 -1.57 -14.70 15.09
CA TYR A 42 -2.66 -15.49 14.53
C TYR A 42 -2.18 -16.59 13.56
N TYR A 43 -1.28 -16.25 12.62
CA TYR A 43 -0.74 -17.20 11.65
C TYR A 43 0.30 -18.15 12.25
N THR A 44 1.06 -17.74 13.27
CA THR A 44 2.00 -18.62 13.98
C THR A 44 1.27 -19.69 14.79
N HIS A 45 0.04 -19.42 15.25
CA HIS A 45 -0.75 -20.35 16.06
C HIS A 45 -1.56 -21.38 15.26
N LYS A 46 -1.64 -21.25 13.92
CA LYS A 46 -2.11 -22.34 13.08
C LYS A 46 -0.99 -23.37 12.95
N PRO A 47 -1.21 -24.66 13.30
CA PRO A 47 -0.24 -25.67 12.94
C PRO A 47 -0.02 -25.59 11.43
N ARG A 48 1.25 -25.56 11.01
CA ARG A 48 1.62 -25.75 9.60
C ARG A 48 0.94 -27.03 9.15
N ILE A 49 -0.22 -26.93 8.50
CA ILE A 49 -0.75 -28.05 7.74
C ILE A 49 0.27 -28.22 6.63
N HIS A 50 1.04 -29.29 6.81
CA HIS A 50 2.13 -29.78 5.98
C HIS A 50 1.76 -29.63 4.50
N SER A 51 2.21 -28.54 3.87
CA SER A 51 2.27 -28.46 2.42
C SER A 51 3.53 -29.23 2.01
N GLU A 52 3.37 -30.53 1.76
CA GLU A 52 4.31 -31.34 0.99
C GLU A 52 4.39 -30.87 -0.47
N GLU A 53 4.65 -29.59 -0.68
CA GLU A 53 4.87 -29.04 -2.02
C GLU A 53 5.93 -27.95 -1.97
N TYR A 54 6.90 -28.10 -1.06
CA TYR A 54 8.13 -27.29 -1.00
C TYR A 54 9.39 -28.16 -0.92
N ARG A 55 9.34 -29.36 -1.51
CA ARG A 55 10.49 -30.28 -1.64
C ARG A 55 10.88 -30.61 -3.09
N THR A 56 10.65 -29.70 -4.02
CA THR A 56 11.18 -29.79 -5.40
C THR A 56 11.90 -28.52 -5.86
N CYS A 57 12.62 -27.85 -4.94
CA CYS A 57 13.75 -27.00 -5.29
C CYS A 57 15.06 -27.53 -4.68
N ALA A 58 15.20 -28.84 -4.64
CA ALA A 58 16.48 -29.50 -4.45
C ALA A 58 16.51 -30.72 -5.37
N ILE A 59 17.58 -30.86 -6.14
CA ILE A 59 17.88 -31.91 -7.13
C ILE A 59 17.41 -31.54 -8.55
N GLY A 60 18.30 -30.86 -9.28
CA GLY A 60 18.10 -30.60 -10.71
C GLY A 60 18.86 -29.40 -11.29
N SER A 61 19.87 -28.86 -10.62
CA SER A 61 20.87 -28.03 -11.29
C SER A 61 22.22 -28.48 -10.77
N SER A 62 23.03 -29.05 -11.66
CA SER A 62 24.47 -29.13 -11.48
C SER A 62 24.97 -27.77 -11.04
N VAL A 63 25.28 -27.61 -9.75
CA VAL A 63 26.01 -26.45 -9.24
C VAL A 63 27.41 -26.58 -9.82
N GLN A 64 27.58 -26.05 -11.03
CA GLN A 64 28.90 -25.61 -11.46
C GLN A 64 29.26 -24.44 -10.55
N PRO A 65 30.44 -24.46 -9.91
CA PRO A 65 30.92 -23.30 -9.16
C PRO A 65 31.36 -22.26 -10.19
N ALA A 66 30.41 -21.53 -10.77
CA ALA A 66 30.71 -20.36 -11.56
C ALA A 66 31.20 -19.30 -10.58
N SER A 67 32.49 -18.96 -10.66
CA SER A 67 33.04 -17.75 -10.06
C SER A 67 32.33 -16.54 -10.67
N HIS A 68 31.16 -16.19 -10.14
CA HIS A 68 30.42 -15.02 -10.59
C HIS A 68 31.29 -13.80 -10.29
N SER A 69 31.88 -13.22 -11.33
CA SER A 69 32.60 -11.95 -11.23
C SER A 69 31.67 -10.92 -10.58
N PHE A 70 32.23 -10.08 -9.71
CA PHE A 70 31.51 -8.96 -9.10
C PHE A 70 30.75 -8.14 -10.17
N GLY A 71 31.32 -8.00 -11.37
CA GLY A 71 30.67 -7.34 -12.51
C GLY A 71 29.40 -8.04 -12.99
N THR A 72 29.33 -9.37 -12.96
CA THR A 72 28.12 -10.12 -13.32
C THR A 72 27.03 -9.92 -12.27
N ILE A 73 27.37 -9.99 -10.97
CA ILE A 73 26.42 -9.78 -9.88
C ILE A 73 25.86 -8.35 -9.93
N LEU A 74 26.73 -7.35 -10.14
CA LEU A 74 26.30 -5.96 -10.30
C LEU A 74 25.38 -5.78 -11.51
N ASN A 75 25.75 -6.32 -12.67
CA ASN A 75 24.94 -6.16 -13.88
C ASN A 75 23.56 -6.82 -13.74
N THR A 76 23.49 -7.98 -13.09
CA THR A 76 22.23 -8.64 -12.74
C THR A 76 21.40 -7.76 -11.79
N SER A 77 22.00 -7.25 -10.70
CA SER A 77 21.30 -6.38 -9.75
C SER A 77 20.79 -5.08 -10.40
N ILE A 78 21.56 -4.46 -11.28
CA ILE A 78 21.14 -3.26 -12.04
C ILE A 78 19.93 -3.60 -12.89
N THR A 79 19.99 -4.69 -13.65
CA THR A 79 18.90 -5.10 -14.53
C THR A 79 17.63 -5.45 -13.76
N GLU A 80 17.74 -6.17 -12.65
CA GLU A 80 16.60 -6.51 -11.78
C GLU A 80 15.98 -5.28 -11.13
N SER A 81 16.80 -4.34 -10.63
CA SER A 81 16.31 -3.09 -10.07
C SER A 81 15.61 -2.22 -11.12
N ALA A 82 16.14 -2.16 -12.34
CA ALA A 82 15.53 -1.45 -13.46
C ALA A 82 14.17 -2.06 -13.84
N ASP A 83 14.08 -3.39 -13.97
CA ASP A 83 12.82 -4.09 -14.23
C ASP A 83 11.80 -3.84 -13.10
N ALA A 84 12.25 -3.86 -11.84
CA ALA A 84 11.39 -3.59 -10.70
C ALA A 84 10.82 -2.15 -10.73
N ILE A 85 11.66 -1.15 -11.00
CA ILE A 85 11.25 0.25 -11.12
C ILE A 85 10.26 0.43 -12.28
N ILE A 86 10.55 -0.15 -13.45
CA ILE A 86 9.70 -0.05 -14.63
C ILE A 86 8.33 -0.66 -14.36
N ARG A 87 8.26 -1.84 -13.74
CA ARG A 87 7.00 -2.48 -13.35
C ARG A 87 6.18 -1.58 -12.41
N VAL A 88 6.81 -1.06 -11.35
CA VAL A 88 6.13 -0.16 -10.40
C VAL A 88 5.58 1.07 -11.12
N ALA A 89 6.39 1.74 -11.93
CA ALA A 89 5.96 2.90 -12.70
C ALA A 89 4.81 2.58 -13.65
N LEU A 90 4.85 1.43 -14.34
CA LEU A 90 3.80 0.99 -15.25
C LEU A 90 2.47 0.76 -14.52
N TYR A 91 2.48 0.10 -13.36
CA TYR A 91 1.25 -0.12 -12.59
C TYR A 91 0.65 1.18 -12.04
N MET A 92 1.48 2.15 -11.62
CA MET A 92 1.01 3.48 -11.22
C MET A 92 0.37 4.21 -12.40
N MET A 93 1.03 4.24 -13.57
CA MET A 93 0.51 4.88 -14.79
C MET A 93 -0.80 4.25 -15.24
N LEU A 94 -0.88 2.92 -15.27
CA LEU A 94 -2.11 2.21 -15.62
C LEU A 94 -3.24 2.60 -14.65
N ALA A 95 -3.02 2.49 -13.34
CA ALA A 95 -4.04 2.84 -12.35
C ALA A 95 -4.54 4.28 -12.48
N SER A 96 -3.66 5.25 -12.78
CA SER A 96 -4.04 6.63 -13.09
C SER A 96 -4.88 6.76 -14.36
N ILE A 97 -4.52 6.05 -15.45
CA ILE A 97 -5.31 6.03 -16.68
C ILE A 97 -6.71 5.45 -16.40
N TRP A 98 -6.79 4.33 -15.69
CA TRP A 98 -8.06 3.71 -15.29
C TRP A 98 -8.92 4.66 -14.44
N MET A 99 -8.30 5.35 -13.47
CA MET A 99 -8.97 6.36 -12.67
C MET A 99 -9.57 7.46 -13.55
N HIS A 100 -8.81 8.04 -14.48
CA HIS A 100 -9.30 9.08 -15.39
C HIS A 100 -10.40 8.57 -16.32
N MET A 101 -10.29 7.34 -16.83
CA MET A 101 -11.35 6.74 -17.64
C MET A 101 -12.65 6.58 -16.84
N LEU A 102 -12.56 6.09 -15.60
CA LEU A 102 -13.72 5.95 -14.72
C LEU A 102 -14.32 7.31 -14.33
N ASP A 103 -13.50 8.34 -14.19
CA ASP A 103 -13.95 9.71 -13.93
C ASP A 103 -14.89 10.22 -15.01
N GLN A 104 -14.56 9.96 -16.28
CA GLN A 104 -15.35 10.36 -17.44
C GLN A 104 -16.65 9.54 -17.58
N ILE A 105 -16.63 8.27 -17.16
CA ILE A 105 -17.80 7.38 -17.24
C ILE A 105 -18.81 7.71 -16.12
N ILE A 106 -18.33 7.97 -14.91
CA ILE A 106 -19.17 8.27 -13.75
C ILE A 106 -19.46 9.77 -13.75
N LEU A 107 -20.56 10.16 -14.40
CA LEU A 107 -20.97 11.57 -14.53
C LEU A 107 -21.47 12.20 -13.22
N THR A 108 -21.68 11.41 -12.16
CA THR A 108 -22.19 11.91 -10.88
C THR A 108 -21.06 12.44 -10.00
N ASP A 109 -21.06 13.75 -9.75
CA ASP A 109 -20.12 14.36 -8.81
C ASP A 109 -20.56 14.10 -7.35
N SER A 110 -20.03 13.04 -6.77
CA SER A 110 -20.36 12.63 -5.40
C SER A 110 -19.11 12.28 -4.62
N VAL A 111 -19.16 12.46 -3.30
CA VAL A 111 -18.08 12.05 -2.39
C VAL A 111 -17.73 10.57 -2.59
N GLY A 112 -18.74 9.72 -2.82
CA GLY A 112 -18.55 8.30 -3.10
C GLY A 112 -17.76 8.02 -4.37
N LYS A 113 -18.03 8.77 -5.45
CA LYS A 113 -17.22 8.72 -6.69
C LYS A 113 -15.76 9.04 -6.38
N THR A 114 -15.48 10.16 -5.71
CA THR A 114 -14.11 10.56 -5.40
C THR A 114 -13.36 9.54 -4.55
N ILE A 115 -14.02 8.93 -3.57
CA ILE A 115 -13.45 7.85 -2.74
C ILE A 115 -13.13 6.62 -3.61
N LEU A 116 -14.05 6.23 -4.48
CA LEU A 116 -13.86 5.09 -5.39
C LEU A 116 -12.66 5.32 -6.31
N LEU A 117 -12.57 6.49 -6.94
CA LEU A 117 -11.44 6.83 -7.82
C LEU A 117 -10.12 6.81 -7.03
N SER A 118 -10.10 7.43 -5.85
CA SER A 118 -8.92 7.49 -4.98
C SER A 118 -8.46 6.11 -4.48
N THR A 119 -9.33 5.10 -4.53
CA THR A 119 -8.98 3.71 -4.21
C THR A 119 -8.14 3.05 -5.31
N PHE A 120 -8.17 3.53 -6.55
CA PHE A 120 -7.33 2.98 -7.63
C PHE A 120 -5.87 3.39 -7.48
N GLU A 121 -5.63 4.70 -7.39
CA GLU A 121 -4.30 5.30 -7.26
C GLU A 121 -4.34 6.41 -6.21
N ILE A 122 -3.76 6.16 -5.04
CA ILE A 122 -3.88 7.10 -3.93
C ILE A 122 -3.11 8.39 -4.17
N THR A 123 -2.02 8.36 -4.95
CA THR A 123 -1.19 9.56 -5.19
C THR A 123 -2.00 10.66 -5.88
N THR A 124 -2.70 10.31 -6.96
CA THR A 124 -3.61 11.24 -7.67
C THR A 124 -4.91 11.44 -6.89
N GLY A 125 -5.39 10.41 -6.19
CA GLY A 125 -6.60 10.48 -5.37
C GLY A 125 -6.54 11.53 -4.26
N LEU A 126 -5.37 11.76 -3.65
CA LEU A 126 -5.22 12.79 -2.61
C LEU A 126 -5.60 14.19 -3.09
N GLU A 127 -5.26 14.53 -4.34
CA GLU A 127 -5.65 15.81 -4.93
C GLU A 127 -7.16 15.92 -5.06
N LEU A 128 -7.82 14.89 -5.58
CA LEU A 128 -9.29 14.84 -5.70
C LEU A 128 -9.97 14.92 -4.32
N LEU A 129 -9.44 14.22 -3.32
CA LEU A 129 -9.95 14.24 -1.95
C LEU A 129 -9.77 15.61 -1.30
N SER A 130 -8.70 16.33 -1.63
CA SER A 130 -8.43 17.65 -1.07
C SER A 130 -9.45 18.70 -1.51
N GLY A 131 -9.98 18.58 -2.73
CA GLY A 131 -10.99 19.46 -3.29
C GLY A 131 -12.43 19.21 -2.83
N LEU A 132 -12.69 18.13 -2.08
CA LEU A 132 -14.04 17.81 -1.60
C LEU A 132 -14.57 18.88 -0.62
N ALA A 133 -15.79 19.36 -0.87
CA ALA A 133 -16.51 20.30 -0.01
C ALA A 133 -17.14 19.59 1.22
N ILE A 134 -16.31 18.92 2.01
CA ILE A 134 -16.71 18.20 3.23
C ILE A 134 -15.99 18.77 4.46
N SER A 135 -16.46 18.39 5.65
CA SER A 135 -15.80 18.81 6.88
C SER A 135 -14.34 18.32 6.92
N ARG A 136 -13.46 19.17 7.46
CA ARG A 136 -12.03 18.91 7.51
C ARG A 136 -11.69 17.57 8.16
N ASN A 137 -12.37 17.25 9.27
CA ASN A 137 -12.15 16.01 10.02
C ASN A 137 -12.48 14.79 9.16
N ILE A 138 -13.62 14.79 8.45
CA ILE A 138 -14.01 13.68 7.58
C ILE A 138 -13.02 13.54 6.43
N ARG A 139 -12.57 14.65 5.84
CA ARG A 139 -11.56 14.65 4.77
C ARG A 139 -10.25 13.99 5.22
N TYR A 140 -9.73 14.35 6.39
CA TYR A 140 -8.52 13.72 6.93
C TYR A 140 -8.73 12.23 7.23
N LEU A 141 -9.88 11.83 7.76
CA LEU A 141 -10.19 10.41 7.98
C LEU A 141 -10.12 9.61 6.67
N ILE A 142 -10.75 10.12 5.61
CA ILE A 142 -10.75 9.46 4.30
C ILE A 142 -9.32 9.40 3.72
N MET A 143 -8.57 10.52 3.78
CA MET A 143 -7.19 10.57 3.29
C MET A 143 -6.28 9.59 4.04
N LEU A 144 -6.37 9.52 5.37
CA LEU A 144 -5.56 8.62 6.19
C LEU A 144 -5.92 7.16 5.94
N ALA A 145 -7.21 6.84 5.86
CA ALA A 145 -7.69 5.48 5.57
C ALA A 145 -7.19 5.00 4.20
N LEU A 146 -7.41 5.79 3.14
CA LEU A 146 -6.99 5.42 1.78
C LEU A 146 -5.47 5.40 1.62
N THR A 147 -4.74 6.30 2.31
CA THR A 147 -3.26 6.25 2.37
C THR A 147 -2.76 4.98 3.05
N SER A 148 -3.44 4.52 4.10
CA SER A 148 -3.12 3.26 4.76
C SER A 148 -3.38 2.05 3.86
N PHE A 149 -4.49 2.07 3.10
CA PHE A 149 -4.79 1.03 2.11
C PHE A 149 -3.75 1.01 0.98
N GLY A 150 -3.36 2.18 0.47
CA GLY A 150 -2.34 2.37 -0.55
C GLY A 150 -2.80 2.14 -1.99
N GLY A 151 -4.09 1.91 -2.20
CA GLY A 151 -4.72 1.78 -3.51
C GLY A 151 -4.53 0.43 -4.21
N ILE A 152 -5.33 0.20 -5.27
CA ILE A 152 -5.27 -1.00 -6.12
C ILE A 152 -3.92 -1.10 -6.82
N SER A 153 -3.32 0.04 -7.22
CA SER A 153 -1.98 0.07 -7.81
C SER A 153 -0.94 -0.62 -6.93
N SER A 154 -0.95 -0.38 -5.62
CA SER A 154 -0.03 -1.03 -4.68
C SER A 154 -0.23 -2.55 -4.61
N ILE A 155 -1.47 -3.02 -4.80
CA ILE A 155 -1.78 -4.44 -4.85
C ILE A 155 -1.20 -5.04 -6.13
N LEU A 156 -1.43 -4.43 -7.29
CA LEU A 156 -0.89 -4.88 -8.58
C LEU A 156 0.65 -4.88 -8.60
N GLN A 157 1.28 -3.85 -8.02
CA GLN A 157 2.73 -3.78 -7.84
C GLN A 157 3.23 -4.98 -7.04
N THR A 158 2.61 -5.27 -5.89
CA THR A 158 2.99 -6.39 -5.04
C THR A 158 2.77 -7.72 -5.76
N MET A 159 1.63 -7.86 -6.45
CA MET A 159 1.28 -9.01 -7.28
C MET A 159 2.41 -9.36 -8.24
N SER A 160 2.92 -8.37 -8.97
CA SER A 160 3.93 -8.56 -10.00
C SER A 160 5.29 -9.01 -9.46
N MET A 161 5.62 -8.63 -8.22
CA MET A 161 6.87 -9.00 -7.55
C MET A 161 6.76 -10.35 -6.87
N VAL A 162 5.58 -10.67 -6.34
CA VAL A 162 5.32 -11.84 -5.48
C VAL A 162 4.90 -13.08 -6.29
N GLN A 163 4.54 -12.93 -7.57
CA GLN A 163 4.15 -14.04 -8.47
C GLN A 163 5.12 -15.23 -8.47
N ARG A 164 6.43 -15.01 -8.25
CA ARG A 164 7.44 -16.08 -8.23
C ARG A 164 7.61 -16.77 -6.86
N SER A 165 7.00 -16.24 -5.80
CA SER A 165 7.22 -16.68 -4.41
C SER A 165 6.18 -17.68 -3.88
N GLY A 166 5.08 -17.91 -4.62
CA GLY A 166 3.99 -18.80 -4.20
C GLY A 166 3.09 -18.24 -3.08
N LEU A 167 3.26 -16.97 -2.68
CA LEU A 167 2.41 -16.35 -1.67
C LEU A 167 0.99 -16.11 -2.19
N LYS A 168 0.00 -16.42 -1.35
CA LYS A 168 -1.41 -16.15 -1.63
C LYS A 168 -1.68 -14.65 -1.47
N MET A 169 -2.36 -14.07 -2.45
CA MET A 169 -2.61 -12.63 -2.51
C MET A 169 -3.87 -12.19 -1.77
N ILE A 170 -4.85 -13.09 -1.60
CA ILE A 170 -6.07 -12.84 -0.81
C ILE A 170 -5.77 -12.41 0.64
N PRO A 171 -4.93 -13.10 1.43
CA PRO A 171 -4.64 -12.67 2.80
C PRO A 171 -3.95 -11.30 2.84
N TYR A 172 -3.11 -10.97 1.88
CA TYR A 172 -2.49 -9.65 1.79
C TYR A 172 -3.51 -8.52 1.56
N ILE A 173 -4.48 -8.74 0.67
CA ILE A 173 -5.55 -7.76 0.43
C ILE A 173 -6.41 -7.60 1.70
N ALA A 174 -6.73 -8.71 2.38
CA ALA A 174 -7.45 -8.68 3.64
C ALA A 174 -6.68 -7.90 4.73
N GLU A 175 -5.37 -8.11 4.85
CA GLU A 175 -4.51 -7.37 5.78
C GLU A 175 -4.50 -5.86 5.49
N LYS A 176 -4.47 -5.46 4.21
CA LYS A 176 -4.60 -4.04 3.82
C LYS A 176 -5.95 -3.44 4.23
N LEU A 177 -7.05 -4.17 4.04
CA LEU A 177 -8.39 -3.73 4.43
C LEU A 177 -8.55 -3.63 5.96
N VAL A 178 -8.01 -4.59 6.70
CA VAL A 178 -7.97 -4.54 8.17
C VAL A 178 -7.12 -3.37 8.64
N THR A 179 -5.96 -3.15 8.03
CA THR A 179 -5.10 -2.01 8.39
C THR A 179 -5.80 -0.68 8.08
N MET A 180 -6.48 -0.56 6.94
CA MET A 180 -7.27 0.63 6.60
C MET A 180 -8.36 0.92 7.65
N THR A 181 -9.09 -0.11 8.09
CA THR A 181 -10.15 0.04 9.09
C THR A 181 -9.59 0.40 10.47
N VAL A 182 -8.50 -0.23 10.90
CA VAL A 182 -7.80 0.12 12.16
C VAL A 182 -7.29 1.55 12.12
N THR A 183 -6.63 1.96 11.03
CA THR A 183 -6.13 3.33 10.84
C THR A 183 -7.27 4.35 10.91
N SER A 184 -8.38 4.07 10.22
CA SER A 184 -9.58 4.94 10.23
C SER A 184 -10.17 5.07 11.64
N LEU A 185 -10.28 3.96 12.37
CA LEU A 185 -10.78 3.95 13.75
C LEU A 185 -9.88 4.76 14.70
N LEU A 186 -8.56 4.55 14.64
CA LEU A 186 -7.60 5.29 15.48
C LEU A 186 -7.63 6.79 15.18
N ALA A 187 -7.69 7.16 13.90
CA ALA A 187 -7.78 8.55 13.49
C ALA A 187 -9.11 9.19 13.94
N TYR A 188 -10.22 8.46 13.90
CA TYR A 188 -11.52 8.93 14.37
C TYR A 188 -11.53 9.17 15.88
N LEU A 189 -11.02 8.22 16.66
CA LEU A 189 -10.87 8.37 18.11
C LEU A 189 -10.01 9.58 18.47
N TYR A 190 -8.88 9.75 17.79
CA TYR A 190 -8.00 10.90 18.00
C TYR A 190 -8.70 12.24 17.72
N LEU A 191 -9.44 12.33 16.61
CA LEU A 191 -10.17 13.55 16.23
C LEU A 191 -11.35 13.87 17.16
N ILE A 192 -11.96 12.87 17.80
CA ILE A 192 -12.95 13.11 18.85
C ILE A 192 -12.29 13.70 20.09
N ILE A 193 -11.20 13.07 20.56
CA ILE A 193 -10.52 13.46 21.81
C ILE A 193 -10.00 14.90 21.74
N ILE A 194 -9.56 15.37 20.56
CA ILE A 194 -9.02 16.73 20.41
C ILE A 194 -10.08 17.82 20.18
N ASN A 195 -11.29 17.45 19.77
CA ASN A 195 -12.40 18.40 19.57
C ASN A 195 -13.28 18.56 20.83
N TYR A 196 -12.91 17.91 21.93
CA TYR A 196 -13.48 18.07 23.27
C TYR A 196 -12.39 18.54 24.23
#